data_AF-H8K6T3-F1
#
_entry.id   AF-H8K6T3-F1
#
_cell.length_a   1.000
_cell.length_b   1.000
_cell.length_c   1.000
_cell.angle_alpha   90.00
_cell.angle_beta   90.00
_cell.angle_gamma   90.00
#
_symmetry.space_group_name_H-M   'P 1'
#
loop_
_entity.id
_entity.type
_entity.pdbx_description
1 polymer ?
#
loop_
_entity_poly.entity_id
_entity_poly.type
_entity_poly.pdbx_seq_one_letter_code
_entity_poly.pdbx_strand_id
1 'polypeptide(L)' 'MKYICDTNVIVRCLFADDKNMFAQVKTGHIILIIEQTILTEVIFVLSSVYKISRNEISSTLSDLLAYKGVHCEKEYY' A
#
# COMPACT_ATOMS: atom_id res chain seq x y z
N MET A 1 -0.56 -14.14 8.85
CA MET A 1 -2.01 -13.76 8.84
C MET A 1 -2.28 -12.97 7.57
N LYS A 2 -3.45 -13.10 6.94
CA LYS A 2 -3.80 -12.39 5.70
C LYS A 2 -4.88 -11.35 5.99
N TYR A 3 -4.74 -10.15 5.43
CA TYR A 3 -5.70 -9.05 5.56
C TYR A 3 -6.01 -8.45 4.19
N ILE A 4 -7.28 -8.15 3.94
CA ILE A 4 -7.70 -7.31 2.82
C ILE A 4 -7.60 -5.86 3.30
N CYS A 5 -6.94 -5.02 2.53
CA CYS A 5 -6.66 -3.65 2.93
C CYS A 5 -7.63 -2.65 2.31
N ASP A 6 -8.04 -1.68 3.12
CA ASP A 6 -8.66 -0.45 2.65
C ASP A 6 -7.58 0.62 2.38
N THR A 7 -7.92 1.61 1.57
CA THR A 7 -7.11 2.79 1.25
C THR A 7 -6.56 3.45 2.51
N ASN A 8 -7.39 3.60 3.55
CA ASN A 8 -6.99 4.21 4.83
C ASN A 8 -5.86 3.44 5.53
N VAL A 9 -5.84 2.11 5.41
CA VAL A 9 -4.80 1.27 5.99
C VAL A 9 -3.48 1.51 5.27
N ILE A 10 -3.50 1.57 3.94
CA ILE A 10 -2.30 1.84 3.13
C ILE A 10 -1.76 3.24 3.40
N VAL A 11 -2.64 4.26 3.43
CA VAL A 11 -2.23 5.63 3.74
C VAL A 11 -1.56 5.68 5.12
N ARG A 12 -2.15 5.08 6.16
CA ARG A 12 -1.53 5.01 7.49
C ARG A 12 -0.19 4.25 7.50
N CYS A 13 -0.08 3.18 6.71
CA CYS A 13 1.18 2.47 6.53
C CYS A 13 2.27 3.37 5.94
N LEU A 14 1.93 4.18 4.92
CA LEU A 14 2.87 5.07 4.26
C LEU A 14 3.32 6.23 5.16
N PHE A 15 2.40 6.78 5.97
CA PHE A 15 2.70 7.89 6.89
C PHE A 15 3.24 7.44 8.26
N ALA A 16 3.42 6.13 8.46
CA ALA A 16 4.10 5.54 9.62
C ALA A 16 3.45 5.81 10.99
N ASP A 17 2.11 5.84 11.05
CA ASP A 17 1.39 5.88 12.34
C ASP A 17 1.62 4.59 13.17
N ASP A 18 1.90 3.45 12.53
CA ASP A 18 2.19 2.17 13.22
C ASP A 18 3.38 1.43 12.57
N LYS A 19 4.58 1.69 13.08
CA LYS A 19 5.84 1.10 12.60
C LYS A 19 5.90 -0.42 12.76
N ASN A 20 5.15 -1.00 13.70
CA ASN A 20 5.22 -2.42 14.00
C ASN A 20 4.51 -3.27 12.94
N MET A 21 3.38 -2.78 12.42
CA MET A 21 2.68 -3.48 11.34
C MET A 21 3.49 -3.43 10.05
N PHE A 22 4.03 -2.26 9.71
CA PHE A 22 4.80 -2.08 8.47
C PHE A 22 6.05 -2.95 8.41
N ALA A 23 6.78 -3.08 9.52
CA ALA A 23 7.93 -3.97 9.62
C ALA A 23 7.56 -5.44 9.37
N GLN A 24 6.42 -5.89 9.91
CA GLN A 24 5.93 -7.26 9.73
C GLN A 24 5.43 -7.53 8.30
N VAL A 25 4.88 -6.52 7.62
CA VAL A 25 4.52 -6.61 6.19
C VAL A 25 5.77 -6.67 5.33
N LYS A 26 6.78 -5.85 5.62
CA LYS A 26 8.05 -5.86 4.89
C LYS A 26 8.76 -7.21 4.95
N THR A 27 8.73 -7.88 6.09
CA THR A 27 9.33 -9.22 6.27
C THR A 27 8.44 -10.37 5.79
N GLY A 28 7.14 -10.12 5.57
CA GLY A 28 6.17 -11.12 5.11
C GLY A 28 5.50 -11.93 6.24
N HIS A 29 5.66 -11.54 7.51
CA HIS A 29 4.90 -12.13 8.63
C HIS A 29 3.41 -11.81 8.54
N ILE A 30 3.08 -10.61 8.03
CA ILE A 30 1.73 -10.18 7.70
C ILE A 30 1.63 -10.07 6.17
N ILE A 31 0.53 -10.60 5.64
CA ILE A 31 0.21 -10.53 4.22
C ILE A 31 -0.93 -9.52 4.04
N LEU A 32 -0.67 -8.45 3.28
CA LEU A 32 -1.65 -7.46 2.85
C LEU A 32 -2.06 -7.76 1.41
N ILE A 33 -3.36 -7.95 1.19
CA ILE A 33 -3.96 -8.08 -0.12
C ILE A 33 -4.46 -6.70 -0.55
N ILE A 34 -3.94 -6.21 -1.67
CA ILE A 34 -4.28 -4.90 -2.24
C ILE A 34 -4.99 -5.11 -3.57
N GLU A 35 -6.26 -4.73 -3.62
CA GLU A 35 -7.04 -4.71 -4.86
C GLU A 35 -6.65 -3.52 -5.74
N GLN A 36 -6.89 -3.65 -7.05
CA GLN A 36 -6.57 -2.59 -8.00
C GLN A 36 -7.38 -1.30 -7.77
N THR A 37 -8.64 -1.44 -7.32
CA THR A 37 -9.49 -0.31 -6.92
C THR A 37 -8.87 0.46 -5.76
N ILE A 38 -8.38 -0.26 -4.75
CA ILE A 38 -7.72 0.32 -3.57
C ILE A 38 -6.43 1.03 -3.98
N LEU A 39 -5.62 0.43 -4.86
CA LEU A 39 -4.40 1.10 -5.36
C LEU A 39 -4.73 2.42 -6.08
N THR A 40 -5.79 2.43 -6.88
CA THR A 40 -6.25 3.63 -7.60
C THR A 40 -6.71 4.71 -6.63
N GLU A 41 -7.46 4.34 -5.61
CA GLU A 41 -7.92 5.26 -4.57
C GLU A 41 -6.76 5.82 -3.75
N VAL A 42 -5.76 5.00 -3.39
CA VAL A 42 -4.53 5.49 -2.74
C VAL A 42 -3.82 6.54 -3.59
N ILE A 43 -3.66 6.31 -4.88
CA ILE A 43 -3.05 7.30 -5.80
C ILE A 43 -3.88 8.59 -5.81
N PHE A 44 -5.20 8.47 -5.89
CA PHE A 44 -6.11 9.62 -5.85
C PHE A 44 -5.99 10.40 -4.55
N VAL A 45 -5.99 9.73 -3.39
CA VAL A 45 -5.87 10.36 -2.07
C VAL A 45 -4.52 11.05 -1.91
N LEU A 46 -3.41 10.38 -2.24
CA LEU A 46 -2.07 10.97 -2.12
C LEU A 46 -1.90 12.20 -3.02
N SER A 47 -2.42 12.17 -4.25
CA SER A 47 -2.34 13.29 -5.20
C SER A 47 -3.32 14.42 -4.90
N SER A 48 -4.55 14.10 -4.47
CA SER A 48 -5.64 15.08 -4.37
C SER A 48 -5.82 15.63 -2.96
N VAL A 49 -5.63 14.80 -1.94
CA VAL A 49 -5.76 15.21 -0.52
C VAL A 49 -4.41 15.68 0.01
N TYR A 50 -3.38 14.83 -0.11
CA TYR A 50 -2.05 15.13 0.40
C TYR A 50 -1.18 15.96 -0.56
N LYS A 51 -1.64 16.19 -1.79
CA LYS A 51 -0.95 17.00 -2.81
C LYS A 51 0.48 16.52 -3.13
N ILE A 52 0.74 15.23 -2.98
CA ILE A 52 2.05 14.62 -3.26
C ILE A 52 2.27 14.54 -4.76
N SER A 53 3.52 14.77 -5.19
CA SER A 53 3.89 14.71 -6.61
C SER A 53 3.74 13.30 -7.18
N ARG A 54 3.41 13.19 -8.47
CA ARG A 54 3.28 11.89 -9.16
C ARG A 54 4.57 11.06 -9.05
N ASN A 55 5.74 11.71 -9.13
CA ASN A 55 7.03 11.03 -9.07
C ASN A 55 7.25 10.38 -7.70
N GLU A 56 6.92 11.10 -6.63
CA GLU A 56 7.05 10.61 -5.25
C GLU A 56 6.01 9.52 -4.93
N ILE A 57 4.78 9.65 -5.45
CA ILE A 57 3.78 8.58 -5.37
C ILE A 57 4.30 7.32 -6.06
N SER A 58 4.84 7.46 -7.28
CA SER A 58 5.35 6.34 -8.05
C SER A 58 6.50 5.63 -7.33
N SER A 59 7.47 6.37 -6.79
CA SER A 59 8.60 5.75 -6.07
C SER A 59 8.12 5.05 -4.80
N THR A 60 7.27 5.71 -4.02
CA THR A 60 6.76 5.19 -2.74
C THR A 60 5.93 3.93 -2.92
N LEU A 61 5.00 3.92 -3.88
CA LEU A 61 4.18 2.75 -4.15
C LEU A 61 4.98 1.62 -4.77
N SER A 62 6.00 1.91 -5.59
CA SER A 62 6.90 0.88 -6.12
C SER A 62 7.64 0.16 -5.00
N ASP A 63 8.15 0.91 -4.01
CA ASP A 63 8.80 0.35 -2.83
C ASP A 63 7.83 -0.50 -1.99
N LEU A 64 6.61 -0.01 -1.77
CA LEU A 64 5.57 -0.74 -1.03
C LEU A 64 5.22 -2.07 -1.71
N LEU A 65 4.99 -2.05 -3.03
CA LEU A 65 4.63 -3.23 -3.81
C LEU A 65 5.77 -4.27 -3.86
N ALA A 66 7.01 -3.87 -3.62
CA ALA A 66 8.15 -4.77 -3.53
C ALA A 66 8.25 -5.51 -2.18
N TYR A 67 7.38 -5.22 -1.22
CA TYR A 67 7.42 -5.86 0.10
C TYR A 67 6.97 -7.31 0.02
N LYS A 68 7.65 -8.20 0.75
CA LYS A 68 7.35 -9.64 0.76
C LYS A 68 5.92 -9.95 1.19
N GLY A 69 5.34 -9.11 2.05
CA GLY A 69 3.98 -9.26 2.54
C GLY A 69 2.92 -8.58 1.68
N VAL A 70 3.27 -7.88 0.61
CA VAL A 70 2.28 -7.22 -0.25
C VAL A 70 1.95 -8.11 -1.44
N HIS A 71 0.66 -8.43 -1.58
CA HIS A 71 0.14 -9.21 -2.68
C HIS A 71 -0.96 -8.42 -3.39
N CYS A 72 -0.73 -8.08 -4.65
CA CYS A 72 -1.79 -7.62 -5.52
C CYS A 72 -2.43 -8.82 -6.19
N GLU A 73 -3.76 -8.91 -6.14
CA GLU A 73 -4.44 -9.90 -6.96
C GLU A 73 -4.18 -9.58 -8.44
N LYS A 74 -3.74 -10.61 -9.18
CA LYS A 74 -3.72 -10.57 -10.63
C LYS A 74 -5.10 -11.01 -11.08
N GLU A 75 -5.89 -10.09 -11.64
CA GLU A 75 -7.00 -10.52 -12.47
C GLU A 75 -6.41 -11.25 -13.69
N TYR A 76 -6.63 -12.57 -13.74
CA TYR A 76 -6.49 -13.33 -14.96
C TYR A 76 -7.69 -12.96 -15.84
N TYR A 77 -7.47 -12.09 -16.83
CA TYR A 77 -8.36 -11.97 -17.99
C TYR A 77 -7.90 -12.93 -19.09
#